data_AF-A0A9X4NWB8-F1
#
_entry.id   AF-A0A9X4NWB8-F1
#
_cell.length_a   1.000
_cell.length_b   1.000
_cell.length_c   1.000
_cell.angle_alpha   90.00
_cell.angle_beta   90.00
_cell.angle_gamma   90.00
#
_symmetry.space_group_name_H-M   'P 1'
#
loop_
_entity.id
_entity.type
_entity.pdbx_description
1 polymer ?
#
loop_
_entity_poly.entity_id
_entity_poly.type
_entity_poly.pdbx_seq_one_letter_code
_entity_poly.pdbx_strand_id
1 'polypeptide(L)' 'MLKSTEPQRKKPSSKAMLRAVASSTAVETGRSVTQLEQKLQQPAVRFAHIKLAR' A
#
# COMPACT_ATOMS: atom_id res chain seq x y z
N MET A 1 -8.72 37.24 16.89
CA MET A 1 -8.56 36.40 15.69
C MET A 1 -7.74 35.18 16.09
N LEU A 2 -8.38 34.02 16.32
CA LEU A 2 -7.64 32.80 16.66
C LEU A 2 -6.95 32.27 15.39
N LYS A 3 -5.61 32.26 15.39
CA LYS A 3 -4.84 31.60 14.33
C LYS A 3 -5.01 30.08 14.51
N SER A 4 -5.75 29.45 13.60
CA SER A 4 -5.78 27.99 13.48
C SER A 4 -4.42 27.51 13.01
N THR A 5 -3.58 27.05 13.93
CA THR A 5 -2.34 26.32 13.60
C THR A 5 -2.74 24.95 13.08
N GLU A 6 -3.01 24.85 11.78
CA GLU A 6 -3.21 23.55 11.16
C GLU A 6 -1.92 22.73 11.27
N PRO A 7 -1.97 21.52 11.86
CA PRO A 7 -0.79 20.69 11.97
C PRO A 7 -0.31 20.31 10.56
N GLN A 8 0.97 20.53 10.25
CA GLN A 8 1.55 20.10 8.98
C GLN A 8 1.49 18.58 8.87
N ARG A 9 0.59 18.09 8.02
CA ARG A 9 0.43 16.66 7.75
C ARG A 9 1.61 16.17 6.92
N LYS A 10 2.49 15.39 7.53
CA LYS A 10 3.56 14.69 6.81
C LYS A 10 2.96 13.55 6.00
N LYS A 11 3.39 13.42 4.74
CA LYS A 11 3.00 12.28 3.90
C LYS A 11 3.56 10.99 4.53
N PRO A 12 2.75 9.92 4.65
CA PRO A 12 3.24 8.64 5.13
C PRO A 12 4.29 8.08 4.18
N SER A 13 5.25 7.33 4.71
CA SER A 13 6.20 6.61 3.88
C SER A 13 5.49 5.50 3.10
N SER A 14 6.04 5.10 1.94
CA SER A 14 5.49 3.98 1.18
C SER A 14 5.39 2.71 2.02
N LYS A 15 6.38 2.45 2.88
CA LYS A 15 6.35 1.32 3.82
C LYS A 15 5.17 1.39 4.79
N ALA A 16 4.87 2.59 5.32
CA ALA A 16 3.74 2.78 6.21
C ALA A 16 2.40 2.57 5.48
N MET A 17 2.29 3.03 4.23
CA MET A 17 1.11 2.75 3.41
C MET A 17 0.94 1.25 3.12
N LEU A 18 2.01 0.57 2.72
CA LEU A 18 1.97 -0.88 2.45
C LEU A 18 1.52 -1.66 3.68
N ARG A 19 2.02 -1.31 4.87
CA ARG A 19 1.60 -1.90 6.13
C ARG A 19 0.11 -1.66 6.41
N ALA A 20 -0.37 -0.43 6.24
CA ALA A 20 -1.77 -0.10 6.49
C ALA A 20 -2.71 -0.94 5.59
N VAL A 21 -2.37 -1.06 4.30
CA VAL A 21 -3.11 -1.89 3.35
C VAL A 21 -3.04 -3.37 3.73
N ALA A 22 -1.85 -3.88 4.05
CA ALA A 22 -1.66 -5.27 4.44
C ALA A 22 -2.43 -5.62 5.72
N SER A 23 -2.44 -4.74 6.73
CA SER A 23 -3.19 -4.93 7.96
C SER A 23 -4.70 -4.99 7.73
N SER A 24 -5.26 -4.05 6.95
CA SER A 24 -6.69 -4.06 6.63
C SER A 24 -7.09 -5.32 5.86
N THR A 25 -6.26 -5.71 4.88
CA THR A 25 -6.48 -6.92 4.09
C THR A 25 -6.34 -8.19 4.93
N ALA A 26 -5.41 -8.23 5.88
CA ALA A 26 -5.21 -9.37 6.77
C ALA A 26 -6.42 -9.60 7.67
N VAL A 27 -6.98 -8.52 8.23
CA VAL A 27 -8.21 -8.58 9.05
C VAL A 27 -9.37 -9.12 8.23
N GLU A 28 -9.56 -8.63 7.01
CA GLU A 28 -10.66 -9.04 6.13
C GLU A 28 -10.51 -10.48 5.62
N THR A 29 -9.29 -10.90 5.28
CA THR A 29 -9.04 -12.18 4.59
C THR A 29 -8.55 -13.30 5.51
N GLY A 30 -8.27 -13.00 6.78
CA GLY A 30 -7.64 -13.93 7.72
C GLY A 30 -6.21 -14.35 7.34
N ARG A 31 -5.58 -13.68 6.36
CA ARG A 31 -4.23 -14.01 5.90
C ARG A 31 -3.17 -13.32 6.75
N SER A 32 -1.96 -13.87 6.76
CA SER A 32 -0.83 -13.28 7.46
C SER A 32 -0.43 -11.92 6.88
N VAL A 33 -0.30 -10.92 7.75
CA VAL A 33 0.18 -9.57 7.41
C VAL A 33 1.55 -9.62 6.73
N THR A 34 2.47 -10.45 7.22
CA THR A 34 3.85 -10.51 6.68
C THR A 34 3.88 -11.04 5.25
N GLN A 35 3.04 -12.03 4.94
CA GLN A 35 2.90 -12.56 3.58
C GLN A 35 2.30 -11.52 2.63
N LEU A 36 1.33 -10.74 3.10
CA LEU A 36 0.72 -9.66 2.34
C LEU A 36 1.69 -8.50 2.10
N GLU A 37 2.45 -8.07 3.12
CA GLU A 37 3.49 -7.05 2.96
C GLU A 37 4.55 -7.48 1.94
N GLN A 38 5.03 -8.72 2.01
CA GLN A 38 6.00 -9.26 1.03
C GLN A 38 5.44 -9.28 -0.39
N LYS A 39 4.18 -9.72 -0.56
CA LYS A 39 3.53 -9.76 -1.88
C LYS A 39 3.35 -8.36 -2.47
N LEU A 40 3.03 -7.36 -1.64
CA LEU A 40 2.85 -5.98 -2.08
C LEU A 40 4.17 -5.26 -2.38
N GLN A 41 5.29 -5.71 -1.78
CA GLN A 41 6.62 -5.17 -2.08
C GLN A 41 7.17 -5.68 -3.42
N GLN A 42 6.70 -6.84 -3.90
CA GLN A 42 7.14 -7.37 -5.18
C GLN A 42 6.56 -6.53 -6.33
N PRO A 43 7.39 -6.10 -7.30
CA PRO A 43 6.91 -5.40 -8.47
C PRO A 43 5.96 -6.31 -9.25
N ALA A 44 4.68 -5.95 -9.30
CA ALA A 44 3.72 -6.67 -10.10
C ALA A 44 4.02 -6.41 -11.58
N VAL A 45 4.41 -7.45 -12.32
CA VAL A 45 4.54 -7.40 -13.79
C VAL A 45 3.13 -7.36 -14.36
N ARG A 46 2.56 -6.16 -14.45
CA ARG A 46 1.23 -5.96 -15.02
C ARG A 46 1.28 -6.41 -16.47
N PHE A 47 0.38 -7.32 -16.84
CA PHE A 47 0.20 -7.79 -18.21
C PHE A 47 1.40 -8.57 -18.79
N ALA A 48 2.12 -9.35 -17.98
CA ALA A 48 3.22 -10.20 -18.46
C ALA A 48 2.83 -11.15 -19.62
N HIS A 49 1.53 -11.47 -19.76
CA HIS A 49 0.97 -12.33 -20.80
C HIS A 49 0.47 -11.59 -22.04
N ILE A 50 0.42 -10.25 -22.03
CA ILE A 50 -0.02 -9.46 -23.18
C ILE A 50 1.21 -9.16 -24.05
N LYS A 51 1.22 -9.71 -25.27
CA LYS A 51 2.15 -9.30 -26.33
C LYS A 51 1.44 -8.32 -27.25
N LEU A 52 2.14 -7.27 -27.69
CA LEU A 52 1.62 -6.35 -28.70
C LEU A 52 1.36 -7.16 -29.98
N ALA A 53 0.15 -7.08 -30.54
CA ALA A 53 -0.15 -7.70 -31.82
C ALA A 53 0.67 -7.02 -32.94
N ARG A 54 1.20 -7.82 -33.87
CA ARG A 54 1.99 -7.35 -35.01
C ARG A 54 1.11 -7.18 -36.24
#